data_AF-A0A8S2GCC3-F1
#
_entry.id   AF-A0A8S2GCC3-F1
#
_cell.length_a   1.000
_cell.length_b   1.000
_cell.length_c   1.000
_cell.angle_alpha   90.00
_cell.angle_beta   90.00
_cell.angle_gamma   90.00
#
_symmetry.space_group_name_H-M   'P 1'
#
loop_
_entity.id
_entity.type
_entity.pdbx_description
1 polymer ?
#
loop_
_entity_poly.entity_id
_entity_poly.type
_entity_poly.pdbx_seq_one_letter_code
_entity_poly.pdbx_strand_id
1 'polypeptide(L)'
;MHDCLLGMEFAGIDSSGHRIMGLLSAKGLATKVEIDRRYTWRVPETWSLEQAATIPVVYSTAYYALIIRGQLKHGETVLVHAG
;
A
#
# COMPACT_ATOMS: atom_id res chain seq x y z
N MET A 1 1.73 -20.73 17.49
CA MET A 1 1.53 -20.25 16.11
C MET A 1 0.36 -19.29 16.20
N HIS A 2 0.53 -17.99 15.97
CA HIS A 2 -0.59 -17.04 16.07
C HIS A 2 -1.14 -16.80 14.65
N ASP A 3 -2.34 -17.33 14.42
CA ASP A 3 -3.02 -17.58 13.14
C ASP A 3 -3.69 -16.33 12.51
N CYS A 4 -3.20 -15.12 12.79
CA CYS A 4 -3.80 -13.92 12.23
C CYS A 4 -3.22 -13.63 10.83
N LEU A 5 -4.04 -13.84 9.79
CA LEU A 5 -3.70 -13.66 8.38
C LEU A 5 -4.33 -12.40 7.74
N LEU A 6 -5.06 -11.61 8.50
CA LEU A 6 -5.88 -10.51 7.95
C LEU A 6 -5.15 -9.16 7.94
N GLY A 7 -5.38 -8.38 6.89
CA GLY A 7 -4.87 -7.01 6.70
C GLY A 7 -3.49 -6.97 6.07
N MET A 8 -3.41 -6.34 4.88
CA MET A 8 -2.20 -6.22 4.07
C MET A 8 -1.73 -4.77 3.86
N GLU A 9 -2.47 -3.79 4.39
CA GLU A 9 -2.09 -2.39 4.33
C GLU A 9 -2.51 -1.64 5.58
N PHE A 10 -1.89 -0.48 5.79
CA PHE A 10 -2.19 0.43 6.88
C PHE A 10 -1.86 1.87 6.50
N ALA A 11 -2.43 2.82 7.25
CA ALA A 11 -1.92 4.17 7.40
C ALA A 11 -1.96 4.56 8.88
N GLY A 12 -0.94 5.28 9.35
CA GLY A 12 -0.79 5.59 10.77
C GLY A 12 0.36 6.55 11.04
N ILE A 13 0.82 6.55 12.30
CA ILE A 13 1.91 7.41 12.79
C ILE A 13 3.01 6.50 13.34
N ASP A 14 4.25 6.71 12.92
CA ASP A 14 5.41 5.96 13.42
C ASP A 14 5.86 6.43 14.83
N SER A 15 6.82 5.73 15.44
CA SER A 15 7.36 6.09 16.76
C SER A 15 8.03 7.47 16.80
N SER A 16 8.34 8.05 15.66
CA SER A 16 8.96 9.37 15.50
C SER A 16 7.94 10.46 15.18
N GLY A 17 6.64 10.14 15.15
CA GLY A 17 5.57 11.09 14.86
C GLY A 17 5.30 11.31 13.37
N HIS A 18 5.94 10.57 12.46
CA HIS A 18 5.70 10.73 11.03
C HIS A 18 4.44 9.99 10.59
N ARG A 19 3.66 10.64 9.72
CA ARG A 19 2.54 10.01 9.04
C ARG A 19 3.06 9.07 7.95
N ILE A 20 2.71 7.80 8.04
CA ILE A 20 3.19 6.74 7.14
C ILE A 20 2.03 5.86 6.66
N MET A 21 2.22 5.26 5.49
CA MET A 21 1.36 4.22 4.93
C MET A 21 2.24 3.09 4.40
N GLY A 22 1.73 1.86 4.32
CA GLY A 22 2.57 0.76 3.89
C GLY A 22 1.85 -0.56 3.67
N LEU A 23 2.61 -1.54 3.19
CA LEU A 23 2.18 -2.92 2.97
C LEU A 23 2.67 -3.83 4.10
N LEU A 24 1.88 -4.84 4.39
CA LEU A 24 2.16 -5.91 5.33
C LEU A 24 1.85 -7.26 4.68
N SER A 25 2.58 -8.30 5.07
CA SER A 25 2.28 -9.66 4.62
C SER A 25 1.01 -10.23 5.27
N ALA A 26 0.69 -9.78 6.48
CA ALA A 26 -0.52 -10.09 7.25
C ALA A 26 -0.58 -9.19 8.51
N LYS A 27 -1.61 -9.40 9.35
CA LYS A 27 -1.76 -8.79 10.69
C LYS A 27 -1.97 -7.27 10.68
N GLY A 28 -2.38 -6.71 9.54
CA GLY A 28 -2.65 -5.28 9.39
C GLY A 28 -3.96 -4.81 10.04
N LEU A 29 -4.92 -5.71 10.27
CA LEU A 29 -6.15 -5.38 11.01
C LEU A 29 -5.87 -5.33 12.51
N ALA A 30 -5.12 -4.32 12.92
CA ALA A 30 -4.65 -4.14 14.28
C ALA A 30 -4.50 -2.63 14.62
N THR A 31 -4.43 -2.31 15.90
CA THR A 31 -4.16 -0.93 16.37
C THR A 31 -2.67 -0.56 16.32
N LYS A 32 -1.79 -1.57 16.24
CA LYS A 32 -0.34 -1.44 16.09
C LYS A 32 0.17 -2.56 15.20
N VAL A 33 1.14 -2.24 14.36
CA VAL A 33 1.75 -3.16 13.40
C VAL A 33 3.26 -2.99 13.42
N GLU A 34 3.99 -4.08 13.24
CA GLU A 34 5.42 -4.06 12.95
C GLU A 34 5.61 -3.77 11.45
N ILE A 35 6.45 -2.81 11.12
CA ILE A 35 6.62 -2.34 9.74
C ILE A 35 8.00 -2.73 9.19
N ASP A 36 8.04 -3.03 7.89
CA ASP A 36 9.29 -3.07 7.12
C ASP A 36 9.43 -1.75 6.35
N ARG A 37 10.53 -1.04 6.58
CA ARG A 37 10.82 0.25 5.94
C ARG A 37 10.85 0.17 4.42
N ARG A 38 11.11 -1.00 3.83
CA ARG A 38 11.12 -1.21 2.37
C ARG A 38 9.72 -1.14 1.74
N TYR A 39 8.69 -1.36 2.55
CA TYR A 39 7.29 -1.39 2.13
C TYR A 39 6.48 -0.27 2.81
N THR A 40 7.16 0.80 3.21
CA THR A 40 6.57 1.95 3.91
C THR A 40 6.91 3.23 3.17
N TRP A 41 5.92 4.12 3.05
CA TRP A 41 6.06 5.43 2.43
C TRP A 41 5.56 6.52 3.38
N ARG A 42 6.10 7.73 3.24
CA ARG A 42 5.56 8.91 3.91
C ARG A 42 4.22 9.28 3.30
N VAL A 43 3.26 9.62 4.15
CA VAL A 43 1.98 10.17 3.68
C VAL A 43 2.20 11.63 3.29
N PRO A 44 1.79 12.05 2.08
CA PRO A 44 1.81 13.45 1.69
C PRO A 44 1.06 14.34 2.68
N GLU A 45 1.55 15.56 2.91
CA GLU A 45 0.95 16.49 3.87
C GLU A 45 -0.50 16.83 3.54
N THR A 46 -0.84 16.87 2.25
CA THR A 46 -2.17 17.21 1.74
C THR A 46 -3.18 16.08 1.85
N TRP A 47 -2.76 14.86 2.17
CA TRP A 47 -3.66 13.71 2.29
C TRP A 47 -4.10 13.52 3.72
N SER A 48 -5.32 13.05 3.96
CA SER A 48 -5.72 12.47 5.25
C SER A 48 -5.12 11.06 5.42
N LEU A 49 -5.12 10.51 6.64
CA LEU A 49 -4.72 9.11 6.84
C LEU A 49 -5.72 8.13 6.21
N GLU A 50 -7.01 8.50 6.17
CA GLU A 50 -8.05 7.72 5.49
C GLU A 50 -7.75 7.61 3.99
N GLN A 51 -7.44 8.72 3.33
CA GLN A 51 -7.02 8.70 1.93
C GLN A 51 -5.75 7.90 1.72
N ALA A 52 -4.76 8.04 2.61
CA ALA A 52 -3.52 7.29 2.51
C ALA A 52 -3.71 5.77 2.66
N ALA A 53 -4.68 5.33 3.45
CA ALA A 53 -4.94 3.91 3.68
C ALA A 53 -5.43 3.17 2.42
N THR A 54 -5.92 3.87 1.39
CA THR A 54 -6.49 3.25 0.18
C THR A 54 -5.45 2.99 -0.92
N ILE A 55 -4.21 3.44 -0.73
CA ILE A 55 -3.20 3.54 -1.79
C ILE A 55 -2.26 2.33 -1.88
N PRO A 56 -1.70 1.79 -0.77
CA PRO A 56 -0.58 0.87 -0.83
C PRO A 56 -0.84 -0.37 -1.68
N VAL A 57 -1.91 -1.14 -1.44
CA VAL A 57 -2.17 -2.39 -2.18
C VAL A 57 -2.54 -2.12 -3.63
N VAL A 58 -3.49 -1.21 -3.87
CA VAL A 58 -4.07 -1.02 -5.20
C VAL A 58 -3.05 -0.45 -6.19
N TYR A 59 -2.30 0.59 -5.80
CA TYR A 59 -1.32 1.21 -6.70
C TYR A 59 -0.05 0.36 -6.86
N SER A 60 0.40 -0.33 -5.81
CA SER A 60 1.53 -1.26 -5.94
C SER A 60 1.20 -2.39 -6.90
N THR A 61 -0.03 -2.92 -6.83
CA THR A 61 -0.50 -3.97 -7.74
C THR A 61 -0.59 -3.46 -9.17
N ALA A 62 -1.23 -2.30 -9.39
CA ALA A 62 -1.37 -1.71 -10.72
C ALA A 62 0.00 -1.40 -11.34
N TYR A 63 0.92 -0.80 -10.58
CA TYR A 63 2.26 -0.47 -11.06
C TYR A 63 3.06 -1.74 -11.37
N TYR A 64 3.03 -2.74 -10.50
CA TYR A 64 3.71 -4.01 -10.73
C TYR A 64 3.17 -4.71 -11.98
N ALA A 65 1.85 -4.81 -12.13
CA ALA A 65 1.21 -5.49 -13.25
C ALA A 65 1.45 -4.77 -14.58
N LEU A 66 1.22 -3.46 -14.65
CA LEU A 66 1.27 -2.71 -15.91
C LEU A 66 2.69 -2.32 -16.30
N ILE A 67 3.50 -1.85 -15.34
CA ILE A 67 4.81 -1.25 -15.64
C ILE A 67 5.93 -2.29 -15.51
N ILE A 68 6.01 -2.99 -14.38
CA ILE A 68 7.11 -3.93 -14.14
C ILE A 68 6.93 -5.20 -14.99
N ARG A 69 5.73 -5.79 -14.96
CA ARG A 69 5.43 -7.06 -15.64
C ARG A 69 4.95 -6.87 -17.06
N GLY A 70 4.00 -5.95 -17.27
CA GLY A 70 3.41 -5.66 -18.57
C GLY A 70 4.30 -4.79 -19.46
N GLN A 71 5.27 -4.08 -18.88
CA GLN A 71 6.17 -3.17 -19.59
C GLN A 71 5.45 -2.14 -20.47
N LEU A 72 4.22 -1.77 -20.09
CA LEU A 72 3.33 -0.88 -20.85
C LEU A 72 4.06 0.39 -21.30
N LYS A 73 3.88 0.74 -22.57
CA LYS A 73 4.44 1.92 -23.23
C LYS A 73 3.35 2.92 -23.58
N HIS A 74 3.78 4.16 -23.77
CA HIS A 74 2.92 5.22 -24.25
C HIS A 74 2.32 4.85 -25.62
N GLY A 75 1.00 5.07 -25.79
CA GLY A 75 0.27 4.78 -27.01
C GLY A 75 -0.30 3.35 -27.10
N GLU A 76 0.06 2.46 -26.17
CA GLU A 76 -0.55 1.12 -26.09
C GLU A 76 -1.95 1.17 -25.45
N THR A 77 -2.78 0.18 -25.79
CA THR A 77 -4.14 0.05 -25.27
C THR A 77 -4.20 -1.03 -24.18
N VAL A 78 -4.96 -0.77 -23.11
CA VAL A 78 -5.18 -1.71 -22.00
C VAL A 78 -6.67 -1.94 -21.80
N LEU A 79 -7.05 -3.20 -21.54
CA LEU A 79 -8.36 -3.55 -21.01
C LEU A 79 -8.28 -3.68 -19.49
N VAL A 80 -8.99 -2.83 -18.77
CA VAL A 80 -9.13 -2.93 -17.31
C VAL A 80 -10.48 -3.58 -16.99
N HIS A 81 -10.45 -4.74 -16.32
CA HIS A 81 -11.65 -5.35 -15.79
C HIS A 81 -11.96 -4.79 -14.39
N ALA A 82 -13.26 -4.52 -14.11
CA ALA A 82 -13.74 -3.99 -12.83
C ALA A 82 -13.03 -2.68 -12.41
N GLY A 83 -12.89 -1.74 -13.35
CA GLY A 83 -12.27 -0.43 -13.15
C GLY A 83 -13.23 0.67 -12.71
#